data_AF-A0AAV3YGY8-F1
#
_entry.id   AF-A0AAV3YGY8-F1
#
_cell.length_a   1.000
_cell.length_b   1.000
_cell.length_c   1.000
_cell.angle_alpha   90.00
_cell.angle_beta   90.00
_cell.angle_gamma   90.00
#
_symmetry.space_group_name_H-M   'P 1'
#
loop_
_entity.id
_entity.type
_entity.pdbx_description
1 polymer ?
#
loop_
_entity_poly.entity_id
_entity_poly.type
_entity_poly.pdbx_seq_one_letter_code
_entity_poly.pdbx_strand_id
1 'polypeptide(L)'
;MGNSGSRTSGQVLSKTPAAFQPQEPPYPGPCAQYQFVNTQVTMTTPIHFSFSVGEMVTSNVDAYYPVLAQTMDQGYRLLTFYHIPGEVQRTGGLFSQSVNMPFQGIFCRYPQQPEQERYQLRIEKSVIQPQFMYTGIISTHSQVYTDTSHLFQTIANNTQNGGRLVCIELTGQETTQISFSMHQRMPMKGVDLFFEYPMSGRGETYMYNVVNAPIQVSYSAGLRPTPVVHCDWLGILAQNLGQGYRLVEIFMDETQSTQAGFLTASAQMNSQWFFEKPASRANDPTPMYQGTVVEHEIAISQSGLSGARTTTNWEMVMQDMGNRGWELACILETPEISPDLAPSDFHLFGPLKRHSGGMAFETEDDLISELRNWFDNLDIDFFRVGINSLLSRRQKCIDLHGDYVEK
;
A
#
# COMPACT_ATOMS: atom_id res chain seq x y z
N MET A 1 6.09 38.98 7.91
CA MET A 1 6.11 37.77 8.76
C MET A 1 4.70 37.22 8.78
N GLY A 2 4.54 35.92 8.52
CA GLY A 2 3.23 35.25 8.46
C GLY A 2 3.08 34.44 7.17
N ASN A 3 3.86 33.38 7.03
CA ASN A 3 3.68 32.39 5.95
C ASN A 3 2.83 31.25 6.52
N SER A 4 1.50 31.37 6.46
CA SER A 4 0.58 30.29 6.81
C SER A 4 0.44 29.36 5.61
N GLY A 5 1.38 28.43 5.46
CA GLY A 5 1.27 27.33 4.51
C GLY A 5 0.18 26.37 4.98
N SER A 6 -1.04 26.55 4.48
CA SER A 6 -2.12 25.57 4.61
C SER A 6 -1.67 24.27 3.92
N ARG A 7 -1.28 23.26 4.71
CA ARG A 7 -1.12 21.88 4.23
C ARG A 7 -2.52 21.35 3.92
N THR A 8 -2.82 21.16 2.64
CA THR A 8 -4.04 20.47 2.19
C THR A 8 -3.75 18.98 2.17
N SER A 9 -4.10 18.28 3.25
CA SER A 9 -4.11 16.81 3.29
C SER A 9 -5.29 16.26 2.48
N GLY A 10 -5.12 15.06 1.91
CA GLY A 10 -6.20 14.38 1.19
C GLY A 10 -7.37 14.04 2.11
N GLN A 11 -8.60 14.01 1.57
CA GLN A 11 -9.79 13.71 2.37
C GLN A 11 -10.22 12.26 2.16
N VAL A 12 -10.23 11.47 3.24
CA VAL A 12 -10.83 10.12 3.24
C VAL A 12 -12.30 10.26 3.65
N LEU A 13 -13.22 9.86 2.76
CA LEU A 13 -14.66 9.86 3.04
C LEU A 13 -15.12 8.43 3.34
N SER A 14 -15.42 8.16 4.61
CA SER A 14 -16.17 6.96 5.00
C SER A 14 -17.66 7.29 5.10
N LYS A 15 -18.53 6.34 4.72
CA LYS A 15 -19.97 6.50 4.94
C LYS A 15 -20.23 6.52 6.44
N THR A 16 -20.65 7.66 6.97
CA THR A 16 -20.93 7.85 8.40
C THR A 16 -22.20 7.09 8.79
N PRO A 17 -22.15 6.08 9.69
CA PRO A 17 -23.34 5.71 10.44
C PRO A 17 -23.61 6.82 11.47
N ALA A 18 -24.88 7.04 11.80
CA ALA A 18 -25.31 8.07 12.76
C ALA A 18 -24.42 8.13 14.02
N ALA A 19 -24.12 9.36 14.46
CA ALA A 19 -23.19 9.71 15.53
C ALA A 19 -23.17 8.72 16.71
N PHE A 20 -22.16 7.85 16.72
CA PHE A 20 -21.77 7.07 17.89
C PHE A 20 -20.67 7.85 18.61
N GLN A 21 -20.97 8.40 19.80
CA GLN A 21 -19.90 8.79 20.72
C GLN A 21 -19.19 7.48 21.15
N PRO A 22 -17.86 7.36 21.04
CA PRO A 22 -17.19 6.15 21.48
C PRO A 22 -17.28 6.05 23.00
N GLN A 23 -18.25 5.27 23.48
CA GLN A 23 -18.17 4.60 24.77
C GLN A 23 -16.84 3.82 24.80
N GLU A 24 -16.17 3.77 25.95
CA GLU A 24 -15.00 2.87 26.13
C GLU A 24 -15.32 1.49 25.51
N PRO A 25 -14.39 0.90 24.74
CA PRO A 25 -14.71 -0.30 23.97
C PRO A 25 -15.19 -1.41 24.92
N PRO A 26 -16.34 -2.07 24.64
CA PRO A 26 -16.91 -3.11 25.49
C PRO A 26 -16.00 -4.33 25.69
N TYR A 27 -14.93 -4.45 24.88
CA TYR A 27 -13.97 -5.54 24.91
C TYR A 27 -12.54 -5.01 25.14
N PRO A 28 -12.16 -4.67 26.39
CA PRO A 28 -10.75 -4.44 26.69
C PRO A 28 -10.00 -5.76 26.53
N GLY A 29 -9.17 -5.85 25.48
CA GLY A 29 -8.26 -6.98 25.30
C GLY A 29 -7.22 -7.02 26.43
N PRO A 30 -6.52 -8.15 26.62
CA PRO A 30 -5.39 -8.20 27.54
C PRO A 30 -4.31 -7.20 27.10
N CYS A 31 -3.64 -6.54 28.05
CA CYS A 31 -2.55 -5.64 27.71
C CYS A 31 -1.46 -6.41 26.94
N ALA A 32 -1.09 -5.88 25.78
CA ALA A 32 -0.05 -6.44 24.93
C ALA A 32 1.26 -5.68 25.12
N GLN A 33 2.37 -6.41 25.18
CA GLN A 33 3.70 -5.82 25.10
C GLN A 33 4.21 -5.98 23.67
N TYR A 34 4.53 -4.86 23.01
CA TYR A 34 5.08 -4.87 21.65
C TYR A 34 6.61 -5.00 21.66
N GLN A 35 7.13 -5.68 20.65
CA GLN A 35 8.55 -5.82 20.37
C GLN A 35 8.78 -5.67 18.86
N PHE A 36 9.90 -5.06 18.48
CA PHE A 36 10.22 -4.73 17.09
C PHE A 36 11.55 -5.36 16.69
N VAL A 37 11.62 -5.83 15.44
CA VAL A 37 12.84 -6.34 14.80
C VAL A 37 13.05 -5.58 13.50
N ASN A 38 14.02 -4.65 13.51
CA ASN A 38 14.37 -3.88 12.32
C ASN A 38 15.35 -4.69 11.45
N THR A 39 15.03 -4.82 10.18
CA THR A 39 15.85 -5.53 9.18
C THR A 39 16.11 -4.60 8.00
N GLN A 40 17.23 -4.82 7.31
CA GLN A 40 17.64 -4.00 6.17
C GLN A 40 17.81 -4.92 4.97
N VAL A 41 16.72 -5.13 4.26
CA VAL A 41 16.65 -6.08 3.16
C VAL A 41 17.28 -5.45 1.92
N THR A 42 18.29 -6.10 1.37
CA THR A 42 18.95 -5.68 0.14
C THR A 42 18.20 -6.25 -1.06
N MET A 43 17.62 -5.36 -1.87
CA MET A 43 17.18 -5.64 -3.23
C MET A 43 18.37 -5.54 -4.17
N THR A 44 18.50 -6.50 -5.09
CA THR A 44 19.59 -6.55 -6.07
C THR A 44 19.03 -6.78 -7.46
N THR A 45 19.39 -5.88 -8.37
CA THR A 45 19.11 -5.97 -9.80
C THR A 45 20.44 -6.15 -10.55
N PRO A 46 20.71 -7.33 -11.14
CA PRO A 46 21.91 -7.57 -11.92
C PRO A 46 21.84 -6.79 -13.25
N ILE A 47 22.95 -6.15 -13.62
CA ILE A 47 23.05 -5.46 -14.91
C ILE A 47 23.58 -6.46 -15.95
N HIS A 48 22.75 -6.80 -16.94
CA HIS A 48 23.15 -7.67 -18.05
C HIS A 48 23.44 -6.85 -19.32
N PHE A 49 24.64 -7.00 -19.88
CA PHE A 49 25.03 -6.37 -21.16
C PHE A 49 24.64 -7.23 -22.39
N SER A 50 23.48 -7.88 -22.34
CA SER A 50 22.97 -8.72 -23.44
C SER A 50 21.55 -8.32 -23.79
N PHE A 51 21.25 -8.21 -25.09
CA PHE A 51 19.93 -7.81 -25.64
C PHE A 51 18.81 -8.86 -25.44
N SER A 52 19.02 -9.87 -24.59
CA SER A 52 18.23 -11.10 -24.56
C SER A 52 17.90 -11.67 -23.17
N VAL A 53 18.33 -11.03 -22.08
CA VAL A 53 18.10 -11.52 -20.71
C VAL A 53 17.08 -10.62 -20.02
N GLY A 54 16.01 -11.20 -19.50
CA GLY A 54 15.02 -10.47 -18.70
C GLY A 54 15.60 -9.95 -17.38
N GLU A 55 15.04 -8.87 -16.84
CA GLU A 55 15.47 -8.32 -15.56
C GLU A 55 14.85 -9.11 -14.40
N MET A 56 15.68 -9.50 -13.43
CA MET A 56 15.24 -10.16 -12.19
C MET A 56 15.68 -9.31 -11.00
N VAL A 57 14.73 -8.82 -10.22
CA VAL A 57 15.02 -8.24 -8.91
C VAL A 57 14.99 -9.38 -7.90
N THR A 58 16.00 -9.45 -7.04
CA THR A 58 16.06 -10.45 -5.97
C THR A 58 16.25 -9.76 -4.63
N SER A 59 15.71 -10.36 -3.57
CA SER A 59 15.86 -9.89 -2.20
C SER A 59 16.63 -10.90 -1.37
N ASN A 60 17.39 -10.43 -0.38
CA ASN A 60 18.00 -11.29 0.64
C ASN A 60 17.10 -11.49 1.87
N VAL A 61 15.79 -11.25 1.74
CA VAL A 61 14.82 -11.21 2.85
C VAL A 61 14.85 -12.49 3.70
N ASP A 62 15.09 -13.63 3.08
CA ASP A 62 15.16 -14.94 3.72
C ASP A 62 16.23 -15.03 4.82
N ALA A 63 17.29 -14.22 4.72
CA ALA A 63 18.34 -14.16 5.73
C ALA A 63 17.84 -13.66 7.09
N TYR A 64 16.69 -13.00 7.14
CA TYR A 64 16.12 -12.42 8.35
C TYR A 64 15.05 -13.31 9.01
N TYR A 65 14.55 -14.34 8.32
CA TYR A 65 13.54 -15.25 8.87
C TYR A 65 13.96 -15.95 10.17
N PRO A 66 15.23 -16.40 10.33
CA PRO A 66 15.67 -16.96 11.60
C PRO A 66 15.59 -15.97 12.77
N VAL A 67 15.78 -14.66 12.51
CA VAL A 67 15.70 -13.62 13.55
C VAL A 67 14.24 -13.42 13.98
N LEU A 68 13.30 -13.45 13.02
CA LEU A 68 11.87 -13.41 13.33
C LEU A 68 11.45 -14.63 14.16
N ALA A 69 11.87 -15.83 13.75
CA ALA A 69 11.58 -17.06 14.47
C ALA A 69 12.18 -17.07 15.89
N GLN A 70 13.43 -16.60 16.06
CA GLN A 70 14.06 -16.49 17.38
C GLN A 70 13.29 -15.54 18.32
N THR A 71 12.67 -14.50 17.78
CA THR A 71 11.82 -13.59 18.57
C THR A 71 10.56 -14.32 19.04
N MET A 72 9.99 -15.18 18.20
CA MET A 72 8.86 -16.03 18.59
C MET A 72 9.22 -17.06 19.66
N ASP A 73 10.44 -17.62 19.62
CA ASP A 73 10.93 -18.55 20.65
C ASP A 73 11.00 -17.91 22.05
N GLN A 74 11.07 -16.57 22.13
CA GLN A 74 11.03 -15.81 23.38
C GLN A 74 9.59 -15.59 23.92
N GLY A 75 8.59 -16.19 23.29
CA GLY A 75 7.17 -16.08 23.68
C GLY A 75 6.44 -14.89 23.07
N TYR A 76 7.00 -14.28 22.02
CA TYR A 76 6.30 -13.29 21.22
C TYR A 76 5.55 -13.95 20.04
N ARG A 77 4.49 -13.31 19.57
CA ARG A 77 3.78 -13.67 18.34
C ARG A 77 3.99 -12.58 17.31
N LEU A 78 4.35 -12.97 16.09
CA LEU A 78 4.47 -12.05 14.96
C LEU A 78 3.06 -11.56 14.58
N LEU A 79 2.89 -10.25 14.42
CA LEU A 79 1.65 -9.65 13.93
C LEU A 79 1.77 -9.30 12.45
N THR A 80 2.90 -8.72 12.05
CA THR A 80 3.19 -8.39 10.66
C THR A 80 4.70 -8.25 10.44
N PHE A 81 5.14 -8.46 9.21
CA PHE A 81 6.48 -8.14 8.75
C PHE A 81 6.35 -7.20 7.55
N TYR A 82 6.73 -5.95 7.75
CA TYR A 82 6.27 -4.85 6.91
C TYR A 82 7.44 -4.03 6.37
N HIS A 83 7.42 -3.72 5.07
CA HIS A 83 8.36 -2.77 4.45
C HIS A 83 8.11 -1.34 4.93
N ILE A 84 9.12 -0.67 5.48
CA ILE A 84 9.00 0.73 5.90
C ILE A 84 9.10 1.66 4.67
N PRO A 85 8.05 2.43 4.34
CA PRO A 85 8.06 3.30 3.16
C PRO A 85 9.06 4.46 3.28
N GLY A 86 9.62 4.86 2.13
CA GLY A 86 10.36 6.11 1.97
C GLY A 86 11.80 6.12 2.46
N GLU A 87 12.35 5.02 2.97
CA GLU A 87 13.79 4.89 3.24
C GLU A 87 14.43 3.91 2.25
N VAL A 88 15.27 4.45 1.35
CA VAL A 88 15.91 3.67 0.28
C VAL A 88 17.37 4.11 0.22
N GLN A 89 18.28 3.22 0.60
CA GLN A 89 19.72 3.51 0.55
C GLN A 89 20.37 2.76 -0.62
N ARG A 90 20.89 3.50 -1.61
CA ARG A 90 21.65 2.90 -2.72
C ARG A 90 23.03 2.46 -2.26
N THR A 91 23.37 1.20 -2.49
CA THR A 91 24.63 0.58 -2.04
C THR A 91 25.38 -0.17 -3.15
N GLY A 92 24.82 -0.24 -4.36
CA GLY A 92 25.40 -0.97 -5.50
C GLY A 92 26.68 -0.38 -6.10
N GLY A 93 27.48 -1.25 -6.74
CA GLY A 93 28.70 -0.90 -7.48
C GLY A 93 28.51 -0.83 -9.01
N LEU A 94 29.59 -0.67 -9.77
CA LEU A 94 29.57 -0.49 -11.24
C LEU A 94 28.79 -1.55 -12.05
N PHE A 95 28.58 -2.74 -11.49
CA PHE A 95 28.00 -3.91 -12.20
C PHE A 95 26.71 -4.45 -11.56
N SER A 96 26.15 -3.77 -10.54
CA SER A 96 24.91 -4.17 -9.87
C SER A 96 24.25 -2.98 -9.21
N GLN A 97 22.95 -2.81 -9.42
CA GLN A 97 22.16 -1.85 -8.65
C GLN A 97 21.59 -2.57 -7.43
N SER A 98 22.07 -2.18 -6.24
CA SER A 98 21.57 -2.69 -4.98
C SER A 98 21.01 -1.56 -4.14
N VAL A 99 19.87 -1.84 -3.51
CA VAL A 99 19.10 -0.93 -2.68
C VAL A 99 18.81 -1.62 -1.37
N ASN A 100 19.14 -0.98 -0.26
CA ASN A 100 18.67 -1.42 1.05
C ASN A 100 17.31 -0.80 1.34
N MET A 101 16.36 -1.66 1.68
CA MET A 101 15.00 -1.33 2.08
C MET A 101 14.80 -1.78 3.53
N PRO A 102 14.38 -0.88 4.43
CA PRO A 102 14.07 -1.26 5.79
C PRO A 102 12.76 -2.05 5.85
N PHE A 103 12.78 -3.12 6.61
CA PHE A 103 11.59 -3.85 7.02
C PHE A 103 11.55 -3.92 8.54
N GLN A 104 10.36 -4.07 9.09
CA GLN A 104 10.17 -4.24 10.52
C GLN A 104 9.25 -5.41 10.80
N GLY A 105 9.75 -6.39 11.57
CA GLY A 105 8.91 -7.39 12.22
C GLY A 105 8.28 -6.79 13.47
N ILE A 106 6.95 -6.81 13.54
CA ILE A 106 6.19 -6.27 14.65
C ILE A 106 5.57 -7.44 15.41
N PHE A 107 5.90 -7.52 16.68
CA PHE A 107 5.51 -8.63 17.54
C PHE A 107 4.73 -8.13 18.74
N CYS A 108 3.89 -9.00 19.29
CA CYS A 108 3.28 -8.79 20.60
C CYS A 108 3.41 -10.02 21.49
N ARG A 109 3.31 -9.82 22.80
CA ARG A 109 3.07 -10.88 23.78
C ARG A 109 2.07 -10.41 24.80
N TYR A 110 1.44 -11.35 25.52
CA TYR A 110 0.48 -11.03 26.57
C TYR A 110 0.98 -11.53 27.93
N PRO A 111 1.74 -10.72 28.69
CA PRO A 111 2.39 -11.17 29.92
C PRO A 111 1.43 -11.69 31.00
N GLN A 112 0.16 -11.26 30.93
CA GLN A 112 -0.89 -11.63 31.87
C GLN A 112 -1.52 -13.00 31.56
N GLN A 113 -1.11 -13.68 30.49
CA GLN A 113 -1.60 -15.01 30.09
C GLN A 113 -0.49 -16.06 30.27
N PRO A 114 -0.51 -16.86 31.36
CA PRO A 114 0.62 -17.74 31.73
C PRO A 114 0.82 -18.97 30.83
N GLU A 115 -0.20 -19.39 30.08
CA GLU A 115 -0.17 -20.57 29.21
C GLU A 115 -0.43 -20.17 27.76
N GLN A 116 0.51 -19.44 27.16
CA GLN A 116 0.44 -19.20 25.71
C GLN A 116 0.98 -20.40 24.95
N GLU A 117 0.13 -20.93 24.06
CA GLU A 117 0.56 -21.81 22.99
C GLU A 117 1.75 -21.17 22.27
N ARG A 118 2.81 -21.95 22.10
CA ARG A 118 3.98 -21.51 21.34
C ARG A 118 3.77 -21.85 19.87
N TYR A 119 4.22 -20.95 19.01
CA TYR A 119 4.08 -21.11 17.58
C TYR A 119 5.43 -21.13 16.89
N GLN A 120 5.55 -21.97 15.87
CA GLN A 120 6.66 -21.97 14.93
C GLN A 120 6.31 -21.11 13.72
N LEU A 121 7.23 -20.22 13.32
CA LEU A 121 7.09 -19.45 12.10
C LEU A 121 7.39 -20.33 10.87
N ARG A 122 6.54 -20.23 9.85
CA ARG A 122 6.76 -20.83 8.53
C ARG A 122 6.47 -19.79 7.47
N ILE A 123 7.41 -19.59 6.54
CA ILE A 123 7.22 -18.68 5.41
C ILE A 123 7.08 -19.52 4.14
N GLU A 124 6.06 -19.22 3.35
CA GLU A 124 5.80 -19.87 2.08
C GLU A 124 5.87 -18.85 0.94
N LYS A 125 6.58 -19.22 -0.12
CA LYS A 125 6.75 -18.40 -1.32
C LYS A 125 5.51 -18.50 -2.21
N SER A 126 5.09 -17.37 -2.75
CA SER A 126 4.02 -17.26 -3.73
C SER A 126 4.36 -16.20 -4.76
N VAL A 127 3.48 -16.04 -5.75
CA VAL A 127 3.56 -15.00 -6.77
C VAL A 127 2.20 -14.41 -7.03
N ILE A 128 2.20 -13.13 -7.42
CA ILE A 128 1.07 -12.49 -8.11
C ILE A 128 1.52 -12.07 -9.50
N GLN A 129 0.60 -12.10 -10.46
CA GLN A 129 0.90 -11.72 -11.84
C GLN A 129 -0.07 -10.64 -12.34
N PRO A 130 0.33 -9.36 -12.25
CA PRO A 130 -0.40 -8.27 -12.87
C PRO A 130 -0.39 -8.39 -14.40
N GLN A 131 -1.47 -8.01 -15.06
CA GLN A 131 -1.63 -8.05 -16.52
C GLN A 131 -2.35 -6.81 -17.01
N PHE A 132 -1.77 -6.12 -18.00
CA PHE A 132 -2.42 -4.99 -18.66
C PHE A 132 -3.52 -5.45 -19.61
N MET A 133 -4.66 -4.76 -19.55
CA MET A 133 -5.71 -4.81 -20.56
C MET A 133 -5.80 -3.45 -21.28
N TYR A 134 -5.50 -3.46 -22.57
CA TYR A 134 -5.68 -2.29 -23.43
C TYR A 134 -7.12 -2.23 -23.94
N THR A 135 -7.74 -1.05 -23.86
CA THR A 135 -9.05 -0.77 -24.47
C THR A 135 -8.90 0.25 -25.60
N GLY A 136 -8.40 -0.18 -26.76
CA GLY A 136 -8.33 0.64 -27.99
C GLY A 136 -6.97 1.31 -28.26
N ILE A 137 -6.88 2.05 -29.37
CA ILE A 137 -5.64 2.65 -29.91
C ILE A 137 -5.34 4.03 -29.30
N ILE A 138 -6.35 4.68 -28.71
CA ILE A 138 -6.28 5.92 -27.93
C ILE A 138 -7.17 5.70 -26.71
N SER A 139 -6.62 5.24 -25.58
CA SER A 139 -7.40 4.99 -24.36
C SER A 139 -6.96 5.93 -23.24
N THR A 140 -7.90 6.72 -22.74
CA THR A 140 -7.78 7.46 -21.47
C THR A 140 -8.01 6.54 -20.26
N HIS A 141 -8.35 5.28 -20.52
CA HIS A 141 -8.64 4.23 -19.56
C HIS A 141 -7.56 3.16 -19.63
N SER A 142 -6.97 2.82 -18.48
CA SER A 142 -6.08 1.67 -18.35
C SER A 142 -6.61 0.72 -17.29
N GLN A 143 -6.44 -0.58 -17.51
CA GLN A 143 -6.81 -1.61 -16.55
C GLN A 143 -5.64 -2.58 -16.37
N VAL A 144 -5.42 -2.93 -15.11
CA VAL A 144 -4.53 -3.98 -14.66
C VAL A 144 -5.38 -4.95 -13.87
N TYR A 145 -5.33 -6.21 -14.24
CA TYR A 145 -5.88 -7.31 -13.45
C TYR A 145 -4.75 -8.16 -12.92
N THR A 146 -4.84 -8.60 -11.67
CA THR A 146 -3.83 -9.47 -11.08
C THR A 146 -4.40 -10.85 -10.80
N ASP A 147 -3.70 -11.89 -11.28
CA ASP A 147 -3.98 -13.26 -10.86
C ASP A 147 -3.37 -13.53 -9.47
N THR A 148 -4.23 -13.79 -8.49
CA THR A 148 -3.87 -14.14 -7.12
C THR A 148 -4.19 -15.61 -6.78
N SER A 149 -4.44 -16.47 -7.78
CA SER A 149 -4.86 -17.86 -7.55
C SER A 149 -3.83 -18.67 -6.75
N HIS A 150 -2.54 -18.46 -7.03
CA HIS A 150 -1.46 -19.15 -6.30
C HIS A 150 -1.41 -18.74 -4.82
N LEU A 151 -1.67 -17.47 -4.51
CA LEU A 151 -1.79 -16.98 -3.14
C LEU A 151 -2.89 -17.74 -2.38
N PHE A 152 -4.09 -17.82 -2.94
CA PHE A 152 -5.21 -18.53 -2.32
C PHE A 152 -4.94 -20.03 -2.16
N GLN A 153 -4.29 -20.66 -3.15
CA GLN A 153 -3.89 -22.06 -3.06
C GLN A 153 -2.88 -22.29 -1.92
N THR A 154 -1.87 -21.42 -1.79
CA THR A 154 -0.89 -21.48 -0.71
C THR A 154 -1.55 -21.30 0.65
N ILE A 155 -2.45 -20.33 0.80
CA ILE A 155 -3.21 -20.13 2.06
C ILE A 155 -4.02 -21.39 2.39
N ALA A 156 -4.81 -21.90 1.44
CA ALA A 156 -5.65 -23.08 1.67
C ALA A 156 -4.82 -24.31 2.06
N ASN A 157 -3.70 -24.55 1.39
CA ASN A 157 -2.82 -25.67 1.70
C ASN A 157 -2.23 -25.57 3.11
N ASN A 158 -1.78 -24.37 3.53
CA ASN A 158 -1.15 -24.21 4.83
C ASN A 158 -2.17 -24.26 5.98
N THR A 159 -3.36 -23.68 5.78
CA THR A 159 -4.42 -23.63 6.80
C THR A 159 -5.08 -24.98 7.03
N GLN A 160 -5.23 -25.80 5.98
CA GLN A 160 -5.66 -27.21 6.12
C GLN A 160 -4.68 -28.05 6.96
N ASN A 161 -3.40 -27.67 6.97
CA ASN A 161 -2.36 -28.35 7.73
C ASN A 161 -2.12 -27.73 9.12
N GLY A 162 -3.02 -26.89 9.61
CA GLY A 162 -2.96 -26.28 10.95
C GLY A 162 -2.16 -24.98 11.04
N GLY A 163 -1.76 -24.40 9.90
CA GLY A 163 -1.14 -23.08 9.86
C GLY A 163 -2.18 -21.98 10.03
N ARG A 164 -1.85 -20.93 10.77
CA ARG A 164 -2.63 -19.70 10.82
C ARG A 164 -1.87 -18.59 10.10
N LEU A 165 -2.55 -17.88 9.21
CA LEU A 165 -1.98 -16.78 8.45
C LEU A 165 -1.65 -15.64 9.41
N VAL A 166 -0.46 -15.06 9.26
CA VAL A 166 0.01 -13.89 10.01
C VAL A 166 -0.09 -12.66 9.13
N CYS A 167 0.64 -12.62 8.03
CA CYS A 167 0.65 -11.51 7.09
C CYS A 167 1.07 -11.97 5.69
N ILE A 168 0.86 -11.10 4.71
CA ILE A 168 1.22 -11.31 3.30
C ILE A 168 2.06 -10.13 2.87
N GLU A 169 3.33 -10.36 2.54
CA GLU A 169 4.24 -9.26 2.20
C GLU A 169 4.79 -9.41 0.78
N LEU A 170 4.73 -8.33 0.00
CA LEU A 170 5.42 -8.23 -1.27
C LEU A 170 6.91 -8.19 -1.00
N THR A 171 7.61 -9.27 -1.30
CA THR A 171 9.06 -9.31 -1.22
C THR A 171 9.60 -9.06 -2.60
N GLY A 172 10.60 -8.18 -2.74
CA GLY A 172 11.07 -7.68 -4.04
C GLY A 172 11.71 -8.70 -4.98
N GLN A 173 11.36 -9.99 -4.90
CA GLN A 173 11.59 -10.97 -5.95
C GLN A 173 10.68 -10.65 -7.13
N GLU A 174 11.18 -9.93 -8.14
CA GLU A 174 10.42 -9.64 -9.36
C GLU A 174 11.12 -10.30 -10.55
N THR A 175 10.36 -10.95 -11.43
CA THR A 175 10.92 -11.54 -12.65
C THR A 175 10.21 -10.99 -13.88
N THR A 176 10.96 -10.30 -14.73
CA THR A 176 10.49 -9.81 -16.03
C THR A 176 10.89 -10.81 -17.11
N GLN A 177 9.91 -11.39 -17.82
CA GLN A 177 10.18 -12.15 -19.05
C GLN A 177 10.02 -11.25 -20.26
N ILE A 178 11.03 -11.24 -21.16
CA ILE A 178 10.94 -10.52 -22.44
C ILE A 178 9.86 -11.20 -23.30
N SER A 179 8.82 -10.45 -23.67
CA SER A 179 7.81 -10.86 -24.65
C SER A 179 7.90 -9.97 -25.88
N PHE A 180 7.99 -10.58 -27.06
CA PHE A 180 7.90 -9.89 -28.36
C PHE A 180 6.45 -9.68 -28.81
N SER A 181 5.46 -10.01 -27.97
CA SER A 181 4.05 -9.71 -28.23
C SER A 181 3.74 -8.25 -27.96
N MET A 182 2.82 -7.66 -28.74
CA MET A 182 2.26 -6.31 -28.51
C MET A 182 1.60 -6.12 -27.14
N HIS A 183 1.44 -7.19 -26.35
CA HIS A 183 0.99 -7.18 -24.96
C HIS A 183 2.21 -7.14 -24.04
N GLN A 184 2.47 -5.98 -23.42
CA GLN A 184 3.49 -5.81 -22.40
C GLN A 184 3.08 -6.63 -21.15
N ARG A 185 3.79 -7.73 -20.88
CA ARG A 185 3.60 -8.51 -19.64
C ARG A 185 4.31 -7.77 -18.50
N MET A 186 3.58 -7.45 -17.43
CA MET A 186 4.17 -6.92 -16.21
C MET A 186 5.01 -8.00 -15.52
N PRO A 187 6.02 -7.62 -14.71
CA PRO A 187 6.80 -8.58 -13.96
C PRO A 187 5.91 -9.43 -13.06
N MET A 188 6.24 -10.72 -12.92
CA MET A 188 5.70 -11.52 -11.82
C MET A 188 6.32 -11.00 -10.53
N LYS A 189 5.50 -10.83 -9.49
CA LYS A 189 5.95 -10.33 -8.19
C LYS A 189 5.89 -11.42 -7.16
N GLY A 190 6.99 -11.61 -6.46
CA GLY A 190 7.14 -12.53 -5.35
C GLY A 190 6.39 -12.01 -4.13
N VAL A 191 5.72 -12.94 -3.47
CA VAL A 191 4.97 -12.66 -2.25
C VAL A 191 5.33 -13.72 -1.24
N ASP A 192 5.62 -13.29 -0.01
CA ASP A 192 5.90 -14.20 1.09
C ASP A 192 4.71 -14.22 2.04
N LEU A 193 4.20 -15.42 2.29
CA LEU A 193 3.10 -15.65 3.21
C LEU A 193 3.65 -16.19 4.52
N PHE A 194 3.38 -15.48 5.60
CA PHE A 194 3.84 -15.84 6.92
C PHE A 194 2.73 -16.61 7.63
N PHE A 195 3.08 -17.80 8.13
CA PHE A 195 2.18 -18.66 8.89
C PHE A 195 2.78 -18.97 10.26
N GLU A 196 1.93 -19.06 11.26
CA GLU A 196 2.26 -19.59 12.57
C GLU A 196 1.66 -20.99 12.74
N TYR A 197 2.45 -21.92 13.27
CA TYR A 197 2.04 -23.32 13.50
C TYR A 197 2.12 -23.64 14.99
N PRO A 198 1.05 -24.13 15.62
CA PRO A 198 1.03 -24.48 17.04
C PRO A 198 2.00 -25.63 17.33
N MET A 199 2.96 -25.42 18.23
CA MET A 199 3.98 -26.43 18.57
C MET A 199 3.40 -27.62 19.33
N SER A 200 2.23 -27.47 19.98
CA SER A 200 1.54 -28.59 20.64
C SER A 200 0.99 -29.62 19.66
N GLY A 201 0.84 -29.27 18.37
CA GLY A 201 0.14 -30.08 17.38
C GLY A 201 -1.36 -30.22 17.64
N ARG A 202 -1.92 -29.47 18.60
CA ARG A 202 -3.34 -29.48 18.99
C ARG A 202 -4.01 -28.11 18.87
N GLY A 203 -3.36 -27.17 18.19
CA GLY A 203 -3.92 -25.83 18.04
C GLY A 203 -5.21 -25.84 17.24
N GLU A 204 -6.02 -24.82 17.51
CA GLU A 204 -7.27 -24.57 16.82
C GLU A 204 -7.01 -24.25 15.34
N THR A 205 -7.85 -24.78 14.45
CA THR A 205 -7.82 -24.43 13.02
C THR A 205 -8.68 -23.20 12.75
N TYR A 206 -8.33 -22.46 11.72
CA TYR A 206 -8.97 -21.19 11.38
C TYR A 206 -9.55 -21.25 9.97
N MET A 207 -10.75 -20.69 9.82
CA MET A 207 -11.37 -20.41 8.53
C MET A 207 -11.21 -18.94 8.17
N TYR A 208 -11.19 -18.65 6.87
CA TYR A 208 -10.96 -17.30 6.37
C TYR A 208 -12.13 -16.84 5.50
N ASN A 209 -12.54 -15.60 5.71
CA ASN A 209 -13.42 -14.86 4.82
C ASN A 209 -12.60 -13.76 4.16
N VAL A 210 -12.63 -13.67 2.82
CA VAL A 210 -11.87 -12.66 2.09
C VAL A 210 -12.82 -11.71 1.40
N VAL A 211 -12.73 -10.43 1.73
CA VAL A 211 -13.55 -9.37 1.14
C VAL A 211 -12.71 -8.58 0.15
N ASN A 212 -13.12 -8.57 -1.11
CA ASN A 212 -12.58 -7.65 -2.11
C ASN A 212 -13.20 -6.27 -1.90
N ALA A 213 -12.41 -5.35 -1.38
CA ALA A 213 -12.80 -3.99 -1.07
C ALA A 213 -12.18 -3.02 -2.10
N PRO A 214 -12.97 -2.47 -3.04
CA PRO A 214 -12.47 -1.49 -3.97
C PRO A 214 -12.21 -0.16 -3.26
N ILE A 215 -11.07 0.44 -3.54
CA ILE A 215 -10.67 1.78 -3.09
C ILE A 215 -10.71 2.70 -4.30
N GLN A 216 -11.60 3.68 -4.29
CA GLN A 216 -11.72 4.65 -5.37
C GLN A 216 -11.03 5.95 -4.96
N VAL A 217 -10.12 6.42 -5.79
CA VAL A 217 -9.46 7.72 -5.63
C VAL A 217 -9.97 8.62 -6.74
N SER A 218 -10.53 9.76 -6.36
CA SER A 218 -11.02 10.77 -7.30
C SER A 218 -10.29 12.09 -7.09
N TYR A 219 -10.01 12.80 -8.18
CA TYR A 219 -9.36 14.09 -8.14
C TYR A 219 -10.38 15.16 -8.56
N SER A 220 -10.67 16.09 -7.66
CA SER A 220 -11.57 17.22 -7.94
C SER A 220 -10.88 18.26 -8.83
N ALA A 221 -11.64 18.90 -9.72
CA ALA A 221 -11.13 19.94 -10.60
C ALA A 221 -10.79 21.21 -9.79
N GLY A 222 -9.56 21.71 -9.90
CA GLY A 222 -9.09 22.92 -9.23
C GLY A 222 -7.60 23.18 -9.43
N LEU A 223 -7.12 24.37 -9.04
CA LEU A 223 -5.70 24.78 -9.16
C LEU A 223 -4.73 23.96 -8.29
N ARG A 224 -5.27 23.19 -7.33
CA ARG A 224 -4.59 22.19 -6.49
C ARG A 224 -5.54 21.01 -6.30
N PRO A 225 -5.53 20.02 -7.20
CA PRO A 225 -6.45 18.89 -7.10
C PRO A 225 -6.16 18.09 -5.82
N THR A 226 -7.10 18.09 -4.88
CA THR A 226 -7.02 17.26 -3.67
C THR A 226 -7.62 15.89 -3.96
N PRO A 227 -6.91 14.80 -3.64
CA PRO A 227 -7.47 13.46 -3.77
C PRO A 227 -8.57 13.26 -2.72
N VAL A 228 -9.67 12.66 -3.17
CA VAL A 228 -10.74 12.17 -2.32
C VAL A 228 -10.76 10.65 -2.46
N VAL A 229 -10.49 9.97 -1.34
CA VAL A 229 -10.50 8.51 -1.25
C VAL A 229 -11.86 8.05 -0.75
N HIS A 230 -12.51 7.20 -1.54
CA HIS A 230 -13.78 6.55 -1.23
C HIS A 230 -13.52 5.07 -0.99
N CYS A 231 -13.74 4.64 0.24
CA CYS A 231 -13.75 3.23 0.62
C CYS A 231 -14.62 3.07 1.88
N ASP A 232 -15.47 2.04 1.92
CA ASP A 232 -16.38 1.80 3.04
C ASP A 232 -15.70 1.01 4.17
N TRP A 233 -14.62 1.58 4.72
CA TRP A 233 -13.78 0.90 5.70
C TRP A 233 -14.59 0.40 6.90
N LEU A 234 -15.41 1.27 7.47
CA LEU A 234 -16.21 0.99 8.65
C LEU A 234 -17.32 -0.03 8.37
N GLY A 235 -17.97 0.04 7.20
CA GLY A 235 -18.98 -0.93 6.80
C GLY A 235 -18.40 -2.34 6.67
N ILE A 236 -17.24 -2.47 6.00
CA ILE A 236 -16.56 -3.75 5.82
C ILE A 236 -16.11 -4.33 7.17
N LEU A 237 -15.51 -3.51 8.04
CA LEU A 237 -15.13 -3.92 9.39
C LEU A 237 -16.36 -4.35 10.19
N ALA A 238 -17.38 -3.49 10.32
CA ALA A 238 -18.56 -3.76 11.14
C ALA A 238 -19.28 -5.05 10.71
N GLN A 239 -19.41 -5.29 9.40
CA GLN A 239 -20.04 -6.49 8.86
C GLN A 239 -19.32 -7.77 9.29
N ASN A 240 -17.98 -7.79 9.28
CA ASN A 240 -17.21 -8.99 9.57
C ASN A 240 -16.97 -9.18 11.08
N LEU A 241 -16.56 -8.11 11.77
CA LEU A 241 -16.34 -8.13 13.22
C LEU A 241 -17.62 -8.47 13.98
N GLY A 242 -18.77 -7.95 13.51
CA GLY A 242 -20.10 -8.26 14.06
C GLY A 242 -20.54 -9.73 13.88
N GLN A 243 -19.82 -10.52 13.10
CA GLN A 243 -20.05 -11.97 12.93
C GLN A 243 -18.97 -12.82 13.62
N GLY A 244 -18.16 -12.19 14.48
CA GLY A 244 -17.10 -12.86 15.23
C GLY A 244 -15.83 -13.15 14.43
N TYR A 245 -15.67 -12.57 13.24
CA TYR A 245 -14.42 -12.63 12.50
C TYR A 245 -13.44 -11.57 13.00
N ARG A 246 -12.15 -11.84 12.91
CA ARG A 246 -11.05 -10.92 13.21
C ARG A 246 -10.35 -10.51 11.92
N LEU A 247 -9.97 -9.25 11.76
CA LEU A 247 -9.11 -8.82 10.65
C LEU A 247 -7.66 -9.29 10.89
N VAL A 248 -7.05 -9.84 9.84
CA VAL A 248 -5.66 -10.35 9.84
C VAL A 248 -4.77 -9.54 8.93
N GLU A 249 -5.23 -9.28 7.70
CA GLU A 249 -4.40 -8.64 6.67
C GLU A 249 -5.27 -7.85 5.70
N ILE A 250 -4.73 -6.75 5.17
CA ILE A 250 -5.29 -6.05 4.01
C ILE A 250 -4.20 -6.01 2.93
N PHE A 251 -4.35 -6.89 1.94
CA PHE A 251 -3.39 -7.04 0.87
C PHE A 251 -3.82 -6.23 -0.36
N MET A 252 -2.94 -5.36 -0.86
CA MET A 252 -3.15 -4.67 -2.14
C MET A 252 -2.71 -5.62 -3.28
N ASP A 253 -3.67 -6.17 -4.03
CA ASP A 253 -3.38 -7.16 -5.07
C ASP A 253 -2.87 -6.56 -6.39
N GLU A 254 -2.64 -5.25 -6.43
CA GLU A 254 -2.21 -4.49 -7.60
C GLU A 254 -3.22 -4.44 -8.77
N THR A 255 -4.42 -5.01 -8.61
CA THR A 255 -5.51 -4.78 -9.55
C THR A 255 -5.89 -3.32 -9.46
N GLN A 256 -5.77 -2.63 -10.58
CA GLN A 256 -6.07 -1.21 -10.64
C GLN A 256 -6.66 -0.83 -11.99
N SER A 257 -7.55 0.17 -11.98
CA SER A 257 -7.97 0.86 -13.18
C SER A 257 -7.77 2.34 -13.00
N THR A 258 -7.33 3.02 -14.06
CA THR A 258 -7.21 4.48 -14.05
C THR A 258 -7.94 5.05 -15.23
N GLN A 259 -8.62 6.16 -15.00
CA GLN A 259 -9.33 6.93 -16.00
C GLN A 259 -8.90 8.39 -15.87
N ALA A 260 -8.41 8.97 -16.96
CA ALA A 260 -7.98 10.36 -17.01
C ALA A 260 -8.79 11.15 -18.05
N GLY A 261 -9.54 12.15 -17.59
CA GLY A 261 -10.19 13.16 -18.42
C GLY A 261 -9.38 14.46 -18.46
N PHE A 262 -9.93 15.50 -19.09
CA PHE A 262 -9.25 16.78 -19.30
C PHE A 262 -8.87 17.51 -17.99
N LEU A 263 -9.78 17.50 -17.00
CA LEU A 263 -9.60 18.16 -15.70
C LEU A 263 -9.88 17.23 -14.50
N THR A 264 -10.14 15.95 -14.78
CA THR A 264 -10.52 14.96 -13.77
C THR A 264 -9.69 13.71 -13.97
N ALA A 265 -9.22 13.13 -12.87
CA ALA A 265 -8.67 11.78 -12.88
C ALA A 265 -9.41 10.96 -11.84
N SER A 266 -9.50 9.66 -12.08
CA SER A 266 -9.91 8.69 -11.08
C SER A 266 -9.06 7.45 -11.20
N ALA A 267 -8.72 6.86 -10.06
CA ALA A 267 -8.15 5.54 -9.98
C ALA A 267 -9.07 4.67 -9.12
N GLN A 268 -9.14 3.39 -9.43
CA GLN A 268 -9.72 2.39 -8.55
C GLN A 268 -8.67 1.32 -8.34
N MET A 269 -8.39 1.00 -7.09
CA MET A 269 -7.49 -0.06 -6.67
C MET A 269 -8.33 -1.14 -5.98
N ASN A 270 -7.92 -2.40 -6.08
CA ASN A 270 -8.52 -3.47 -5.29
C ASN A 270 -7.66 -3.76 -4.05
N SER A 271 -8.34 -4.04 -2.94
CA SER A 271 -7.71 -4.52 -1.73
C SER A 271 -8.43 -5.79 -1.27
N GLN A 272 -7.67 -6.80 -0.86
CA GLN A 272 -8.16 -8.08 -0.38
C GLN A 272 -8.04 -8.12 1.14
N TRP A 273 -9.17 -8.13 1.83
CA TRP A 273 -9.22 -8.08 3.28
C TRP A 273 -9.43 -9.47 3.84
N PHE A 274 -8.44 -9.98 4.55
CA PHE A 274 -8.44 -11.31 5.13
C PHE A 274 -8.98 -11.23 6.55
N PHE A 275 -10.17 -11.81 6.73
CA PHE A 275 -10.78 -12.02 8.01
C PHE A 275 -10.66 -13.48 8.41
N GLU A 276 -10.38 -13.76 9.67
CA GLU A 276 -10.29 -15.13 10.18
C GLU A 276 -11.30 -15.38 11.29
N LYS A 277 -11.60 -16.66 11.51
CA LYS A 277 -12.40 -17.12 12.64
C LYS A 277 -11.99 -18.53 13.02
N PRO A 278 -11.97 -18.87 14.31
CA PRO A 278 -11.87 -20.26 14.74
C PRO A 278 -12.88 -21.17 14.04
N ALA A 279 -12.42 -22.28 13.47
CA ALA A 279 -13.28 -23.24 12.77
C ALA A 279 -14.31 -23.86 13.73
N SER A 280 -13.95 -24.03 15.01
CA SER A 280 -14.86 -24.46 16.08
C SER A 280 -16.07 -23.54 16.26
N ARG A 281 -15.95 -22.27 15.86
CA ARG A 281 -16.96 -21.22 15.98
C ARG A 281 -17.54 -20.79 14.64
N ALA A 282 -17.36 -21.57 13.57
CA ALA A 282 -17.82 -21.21 12.22
C ALA A 282 -19.26 -20.66 12.20
N ASN A 283 -20.18 -21.32 12.94
CA ASN A 283 -21.59 -20.99 12.99
C ASN A 283 -22.00 -20.07 14.18
N ASP A 284 -21.06 -19.58 14.98
CA ASP A 284 -21.33 -18.72 16.14
C ASP A 284 -21.26 -17.24 15.75
N PRO A 285 -22.38 -16.52 15.61
CA PRO A 285 -22.37 -15.13 15.15
C PRO A 285 -21.96 -14.13 16.24
N THR A 286 -21.57 -14.58 17.44
CA THR A 286 -21.26 -13.70 18.56
C THR A 286 -20.12 -12.72 18.21
N PRO A 287 -20.35 -11.40 18.29
CA PRO A 287 -19.29 -10.41 18.13
C PRO A 287 -18.25 -10.57 19.23
N MET A 288 -16.98 -10.70 18.84
CA MET A 288 -15.84 -10.88 19.75
C MET A 288 -14.80 -9.76 19.62
N TYR A 289 -14.89 -8.97 18.56
CA TYR A 289 -13.86 -8.03 18.14
C TYR A 289 -14.49 -6.68 17.81
N GLN A 290 -13.72 -5.62 18.07
CA GLN A 290 -14.00 -4.28 17.61
C GLN A 290 -12.74 -3.73 16.95
N GLY A 291 -12.90 -2.97 15.88
CA GLY A 291 -11.82 -2.34 15.14
C GLY A 291 -11.91 -0.83 15.28
N THR A 292 -10.74 -0.18 15.31
CA THR A 292 -10.59 1.26 15.18
C THR A 292 -9.39 1.56 14.30
N VAL A 293 -9.39 2.74 13.68
CA VAL A 293 -8.24 3.25 12.93
C VAL A 293 -7.44 4.16 13.85
N VAL A 294 -6.12 4.01 13.82
CA VAL A 294 -5.17 4.91 14.49
C VAL A 294 -4.37 5.60 13.40
N GLU A 295 -4.58 6.91 13.25
CA GLU A 295 -3.85 7.71 12.26
C GLU A 295 -2.45 8.01 12.78
N HIS A 296 -1.45 7.90 11.90
CA HIS A 296 -0.06 8.18 12.22
C HIS A 296 0.64 8.81 11.00
N GLU A 297 1.27 9.97 11.21
CA GLU A 297 1.99 10.68 10.16
C GLU A 297 3.45 10.24 10.10
N ILE A 298 3.89 9.88 8.90
CA ILE A 298 5.28 9.50 8.63
C ILE A 298 5.97 10.67 7.93
N ALA A 299 6.98 11.24 8.56
CA ALA A 299 7.78 12.31 7.97
C ALA A 299 8.87 11.70 7.07
N ILE A 300 8.80 11.99 5.78
CA ILE A 300 9.84 11.66 4.80
C ILE A 300 10.75 12.88 4.65
N SER A 301 12.03 12.71 4.98
CA SER A 301 13.07 13.73 4.86
C SER A 301 14.04 13.37 3.74
N GLN A 302 14.25 14.28 2.79
CA GLN A 302 15.18 14.08 1.69
C GLN A 302 16.63 14.32 2.15
N SER A 303 17.53 13.37 1.88
CA SER A 303 18.97 13.53 2.11
C SER A 303 19.73 13.47 0.78
N GLY A 304 19.54 14.48 -0.08
CA GLY A 304 20.34 14.69 -1.30
C GLY A 304 20.61 13.44 -2.15
N LEU A 305 21.83 13.30 -2.69
CA LEU A 305 22.27 12.17 -3.53
C LEU A 305 22.24 10.78 -2.85
N SER A 306 21.90 10.70 -1.56
CA SER A 306 21.88 9.44 -0.78
C SER A 306 20.51 8.79 -0.63
N GLY A 307 19.45 9.39 -1.18
CA GLY A 307 18.09 8.89 -1.11
C GLY A 307 17.22 9.54 -0.03
N ALA A 308 15.95 9.14 0.01
CA ALA A 308 14.99 9.55 1.04
C ALA A 308 15.25 8.78 2.34
N ARG A 309 15.03 9.46 3.48
CA ARG A 309 15.07 8.88 4.82
C ARG A 309 13.74 9.12 5.51
N THR A 310 13.19 8.07 6.08
CA THR A 310 11.95 8.11 6.83
C THR A 310 12.22 7.86 8.31
N THR A 311 11.52 8.58 9.18
CA THR A 311 11.38 8.19 10.59
C THR A 311 9.93 7.85 10.85
N THR A 312 9.63 6.57 11.05
CA THR A 312 8.26 6.11 11.33
C THR A 312 7.84 6.51 12.74
N ASN A 313 8.62 6.22 13.79
CA ASN A 313 8.30 6.54 15.19
C ASN A 313 6.93 6.02 15.67
N TRP A 314 6.32 5.05 14.98
CA TRP A 314 5.03 4.48 15.36
C TRP A 314 5.14 3.55 16.57
N GLU A 315 6.37 3.21 17.02
CA GLU A 315 6.58 2.27 18.11
C GLU A 315 5.92 2.77 19.39
N MET A 316 5.99 4.08 19.67
CA MET A 316 5.32 4.68 20.82
C MET A 316 3.79 4.57 20.72
N VAL A 317 3.24 4.72 19.51
CA VAL A 317 1.81 4.56 19.25
C VAL A 317 1.38 3.11 19.52
N MET A 318 2.15 2.14 19.01
CA MET A 318 1.86 0.72 19.22
C MET A 318 2.04 0.30 20.69
N GLN A 319 2.99 0.86 21.42
CA GLN A 319 3.10 0.61 22.87
C GLN A 319 1.89 1.17 23.63
N ASP A 320 1.38 2.36 23.28
CA ASP A 320 0.14 2.90 23.86
C ASP A 320 -1.07 2.02 23.52
N MET A 321 -1.17 1.55 22.27
CA MET A 321 -2.17 0.56 21.86
C MET A 321 -2.12 -0.69 22.74
N GLY A 322 -0.93 -1.26 22.94
CA GLY A 322 -0.73 -2.44 23.78
C GLY A 322 -1.16 -2.23 25.23
N ASN A 323 -0.86 -1.08 25.83
CA ASN A 323 -1.30 -0.73 27.18
C ASN A 323 -2.82 -0.64 27.30
N ARG A 324 -3.51 -0.22 26.23
CA ARG A 324 -4.99 -0.18 26.14
C ARG A 324 -5.62 -1.55 25.84
N GLY A 325 -4.81 -2.59 25.63
CA GLY A 325 -5.28 -3.91 25.25
C GLY A 325 -5.63 -4.05 23.77
N TRP A 326 -5.05 -3.21 22.91
CA TRP A 326 -5.28 -3.22 21.47
C TRP A 326 -4.15 -3.96 20.74
N GLU A 327 -4.54 -4.86 19.83
CA GLU A 327 -3.64 -5.60 18.95
C GLU A 327 -3.64 -4.96 17.55
N LEU A 328 -2.46 -4.77 16.96
CA LEU A 328 -2.32 -4.33 15.57
C LEU A 328 -2.88 -5.41 14.65
N ALA A 329 -3.82 -5.04 13.78
CA ALA A 329 -4.32 -5.92 12.74
C ALA A 329 -3.51 -5.76 11.44
N CYS A 330 -3.38 -4.54 10.93
CA CYS A 330 -2.63 -4.26 9.70
C CYS A 330 -2.16 -2.80 9.68
N ILE A 331 -1.20 -2.50 8.80
CA ILE A 331 -0.74 -1.14 8.49
C ILE A 331 -1.22 -0.81 7.08
N LEU A 332 -1.74 0.40 6.88
CA LEU A 332 -2.21 0.88 5.59
C LEU A 332 -1.51 2.18 5.24
N GLU A 333 -0.83 2.19 4.10
CA GLU A 333 -0.31 3.43 3.54
C GLU A 333 -1.42 4.14 2.79
N THR A 334 -1.68 5.38 3.19
CA THR A 334 -2.41 6.32 2.35
C THR A 334 -1.38 7.23 1.69
N PRO A 335 -1.15 7.14 0.36
CA PRO A 335 -0.21 8.03 -0.28
C PRO A 335 -0.72 9.47 -0.17
N GLU A 336 0.06 10.36 0.46
CA GLU A 336 -0.04 11.78 0.13
C GLU A 336 0.45 11.93 -1.31
N ILE A 337 -0.46 12.31 -2.21
CA ILE A 337 -0.13 12.42 -3.63
C ILE A 337 0.79 13.62 -3.84
N SER A 338 1.99 13.34 -4.38
CA SER A 338 2.89 14.38 -4.88
C SER A 338 2.29 15.02 -6.14
N PRO A 339 2.14 16.36 -6.21
CA PRO A 339 1.61 17.09 -7.38
C PRO A 339 2.35 16.85 -8.72
N ASP A 340 3.49 16.16 -8.71
CA ASP A 340 4.47 16.17 -9.82
C ASP A 340 4.17 15.16 -10.91
N LEU A 341 3.20 14.28 -10.65
CA LEU A 341 2.73 13.25 -11.56
C LEU A 341 1.44 13.65 -12.29
N ALA A 342 0.83 14.78 -11.93
CA ALA A 342 -0.37 15.28 -12.58
C ALA A 342 -0.01 16.11 -13.83
N PRO A 343 -0.44 15.71 -15.05
CA PRO A 343 -0.21 16.49 -16.27
C PRO A 343 -0.73 17.92 -16.20
N SER A 344 -1.80 18.13 -15.44
CA SER A 344 -2.30 19.47 -15.10
C SER A 344 -1.22 20.33 -14.44
N ASP A 345 -0.49 19.79 -13.47
CA ASP A 345 0.47 20.54 -12.66
C ASP A 345 1.82 20.77 -13.35
N PHE A 346 2.34 19.77 -14.08
CA PHE A 346 3.63 19.90 -14.75
C PHE A 346 3.54 20.48 -16.17
N HIS A 347 2.42 20.34 -16.87
CA HIS A 347 2.30 20.74 -18.28
C HIS A 347 1.30 21.87 -18.51
N LEU A 348 0.12 21.84 -17.87
CA LEU A 348 -0.97 22.76 -18.18
C LEU A 348 -0.95 24.06 -17.37
N PHE A 349 -0.80 23.98 -16.04
CA PHE A 349 -0.95 25.11 -15.15
C PHE A 349 0.21 26.11 -15.20
N GLY A 350 1.41 25.68 -15.62
CA GLY A 350 2.53 26.58 -15.84
C GLY A 350 2.26 27.58 -16.98
N PRO A 351 1.94 27.10 -18.19
CA PRO A 351 1.46 27.94 -19.29
C PRO A 351 0.21 28.75 -18.94
N LEU A 352 -0.78 28.14 -18.27
CA LEU A 352 -2.01 28.85 -17.90
C LEU A 352 -1.74 30.05 -16.98
N LYS A 353 -0.91 29.86 -15.94
CA LYS A 353 -0.51 30.94 -15.01
C LYS A 353 0.31 32.03 -15.70
N ARG A 354 1.02 31.71 -16.78
CA ARG A 354 1.73 32.71 -17.60
C ARG A 354 0.76 33.50 -18.47
N HIS A 355 -0.25 32.85 -19.02
CA HIS A 355 -1.31 33.49 -19.81
C HIS A 355 -2.16 34.44 -18.95
N SER A 356 -2.63 33.96 -17.80
CA SER A 356 -3.43 34.77 -16.85
C SER A 356 -2.59 35.70 -15.98
N GLY A 357 -1.26 35.61 -16.07
CA GLY A 357 -0.32 36.41 -15.29
C GLY A 357 -0.43 37.89 -15.66
N GLY A 358 -1.06 38.68 -14.78
CA GLY A 358 -1.25 40.13 -14.97
C GLY A 358 -2.61 40.54 -15.53
N MET A 359 -3.51 39.58 -15.77
CA MET A 359 -4.91 39.87 -16.11
C MET A 359 -5.72 40.12 -14.84
N ALA A 360 -6.60 41.12 -14.87
CA ALA A 360 -7.60 41.35 -13.83
C ALA A 360 -8.98 41.09 -14.44
N PHE A 361 -9.81 40.31 -13.74
CA PHE A 361 -11.15 39.96 -14.17
C PHE A 361 -12.14 40.61 -13.20
N GLU A 362 -13.14 41.31 -13.74
CA GLU A 362 -14.15 42.00 -12.92
C GLU A 362 -15.25 41.04 -12.47
N THR A 363 -15.52 39.99 -13.24
CA THR A 363 -16.51 38.96 -12.93
C THR A 363 -16.00 37.54 -13.17
N GLU A 364 -16.69 36.54 -12.60
CA GLU A 364 -16.41 35.13 -12.83
C GLU A 364 -16.65 34.72 -14.30
N ASP A 365 -17.67 35.30 -14.94
CA ASP A 365 -17.97 35.03 -16.36
C ASP A 365 -16.85 35.52 -17.29
N ASP A 366 -16.19 36.63 -16.96
CA ASP A 366 -15.03 37.14 -17.70
C ASP A 366 -13.84 36.19 -17.58
N LEU A 367 -13.58 35.67 -16.37
CA LEU A 367 -12.56 34.66 -16.13
C LEU A 367 -12.85 33.38 -16.92
N ILE A 368 -14.08 32.86 -16.85
CA ILE A 368 -14.47 31.63 -17.55
C ILE A 368 -14.35 31.80 -19.06
N SER A 369 -14.75 32.94 -19.59
CA SER A 369 -14.67 33.24 -21.03
C SER A 369 -13.23 33.31 -21.52
N GLU A 370 -12.34 33.96 -20.75
CA GLU A 370 -10.92 34.03 -21.08
C GLU A 370 -10.23 32.67 -21.01
N LEU A 371 -10.55 31.86 -19.98
CA LEU A 371 -10.03 30.51 -19.87
C LEU A 371 -10.47 29.65 -21.06
N ARG A 372 -11.74 29.71 -21.46
CA ARG A 372 -12.26 29.00 -22.64
C ARG A 372 -11.52 29.41 -23.91
N ASN A 373 -11.36 30.70 -24.14
CA ASN A 373 -10.61 31.22 -25.28
C ASN A 373 -9.15 30.74 -25.28
N TRP A 374 -8.48 30.74 -24.12
CA TRP A 374 -7.13 30.21 -24.01
C TRP A 374 -7.07 28.72 -24.38
N PHE A 375 -8.00 27.91 -23.87
CA PHE A 375 -8.08 26.49 -24.18
C PHE A 375 -8.40 26.21 -25.65
N ASP A 376 -9.31 26.97 -26.26
CA ASP A 376 -9.68 26.84 -27.67
C ASP A 376 -8.52 27.16 -28.62
N ASN A 377 -7.54 27.94 -28.15
CA ASN A 377 -6.33 28.29 -28.91
C ASN A 377 -5.15 27.33 -28.67
N LEU A 378 -5.28 26.32 -27.80
CA LEU A 378 -4.24 25.32 -27.60
C LEU A 378 -4.32 24.22 -28.66
N ASP A 379 -3.18 23.92 -29.27
CA ASP A 379 -3.06 22.82 -30.24
C ASP A 379 -3.31 21.47 -29.56
N ILE A 380 -3.93 20.53 -30.28
CA ILE A 380 -4.04 19.13 -29.83
C ILE A 380 -2.67 18.52 -29.52
N ASP A 381 -1.63 18.95 -30.23
CA ASP A 381 -0.26 18.51 -29.97
C ASP A 381 0.29 19.02 -28.62
N PHE A 382 -0.18 20.17 -28.12
CA PHE A 382 0.14 20.64 -26.77
C PHE A 382 -0.35 19.61 -25.74
N PHE A 383 -1.60 19.16 -25.83
CA PHE A 383 -2.13 18.15 -24.90
C PHE A 383 -1.44 16.80 -25.07
N ARG A 384 -1.16 16.39 -26.32
CA ARG A 384 -0.45 15.14 -26.64
C ARG A 384 0.94 15.10 -25.99
N VAL A 385 1.69 16.21 -26.00
CA VAL A 385 3.00 16.30 -25.34
C VAL A 385 2.89 16.14 -23.83
N GLY A 386 1.92 16.78 -23.19
CA GLY A 386 1.69 16.65 -21.74
C GLY A 386 1.33 15.22 -21.32
N ILE A 387 0.44 14.58 -22.08
CA ILE A 387 0.02 13.20 -21.85
C ILE A 387 1.17 12.21 -22.13
N ASN A 388 1.93 12.38 -23.22
CA ASN A 388 3.05 11.48 -23.52
C ASN A 388 4.22 11.66 -22.53
N SER A 389 4.37 12.86 -21.99
CA SER A 389 5.33 13.15 -20.92
C SER A 389 4.94 12.49 -19.59
N LEU A 390 3.71 11.99 -19.44
CA LEU A 390 3.31 11.15 -18.31
C LEU A 390 4.09 9.83 -18.29
N LEU A 391 4.31 9.20 -19.45
CA LEU A 391 5.02 7.92 -19.52
C LEU A 391 6.50 8.10 -19.16
N SER A 392 7.14 9.15 -19.66
CA SER A 392 8.53 9.45 -19.32
C SER A 392 8.69 9.97 -17.89
N ARG A 393 7.72 10.72 -17.35
CA ARG A 393 7.72 11.15 -15.93
C ARG A 393 7.39 10.01 -14.99
N ARG A 394 6.50 9.08 -15.35
CA ARG A 394 6.25 7.84 -14.60
C ARG A 394 7.48 6.96 -14.63
N GLN A 395 8.11 6.78 -15.78
CA GLN A 395 9.37 6.05 -15.88
C GLN A 395 10.45 6.73 -15.04
N LYS A 396 10.62 8.06 -15.12
CA LYS A 396 11.52 8.80 -14.23
C LYS A 396 11.15 8.66 -12.76
N CYS A 397 9.87 8.70 -12.40
CA CYS A 397 9.42 8.49 -11.02
C CYS A 397 9.74 7.07 -10.53
N ILE A 398 9.65 6.07 -11.41
CA ILE A 398 10.04 4.68 -11.14
C ILE A 398 11.57 4.59 -11.02
N ASP A 399 12.32 5.22 -11.93
CA ASP A 399 13.79 5.29 -11.95
C ASP A 399 14.34 6.08 -10.73
N LEU A 400 13.52 6.99 -10.20
CA LEU A 400 13.74 7.81 -9.01
C LEU A 400 13.07 7.21 -7.76
N HIS A 401 12.46 6.02 -7.85
CA HIS A 401 11.81 5.31 -6.75
C HIS A 401 10.82 6.15 -5.92
N GLY A 402 10.06 7.04 -6.58
CA GLY A 402 9.07 7.91 -5.94
C GLY A 402 9.56 9.33 -5.60
N ASP A 403 10.79 9.72 -5.97
CA ASP A 403 11.29 11.09 -5.78
C ASP A 403 10.62 12.11 -6.73
N TYR A 404 10.69 13.40 -6.37
CA TYR A 404 10.13 14.50 -7.16
C TYR A 404 10.74 14.51 -8.57
N VAL A 405 9.90 14.44 -9.60
CA VAL A 405 10.36 14.58 -10.98
C VAL A 405 10.52 16.06 -11.29
N GLU A 406 11.76 16.57 -11.33
CA GLU A 406 12.05 17.95 -11.72
C GLU A 406 11.26 18.35 -12.98
N LYS A 407 10.74 19.59 -12.98
CA LYS A 407 9.86 20.08 -14.04
C LYS A 407 10.58 20.24 -15.36
#